data_AF-A0A1H8L535-F1
#
_entry.id   AF-A0A1H8L535-F1
#
_cell.length_a   1.000
_cell.length_b   1.000
_cell.length_c   1.000
_cell.angle_alpha   90.00
_cell.angle_beta   90.00
_cell.angle_gamma   90.00
#
_symmetry.space_group_name_H-M   'P 1'
#
loop_
_entity.id
_entity.type
_entity.pdbx_description
1 polymer ?
#
loop_
_entity_poly.entity_id
_entity_poly.type
_entity_poly.pdbx_seq_one_letter_code
_entity_poly.pdbx_strand_id
1 'polypeptide(L)'
;MILVKSSAILSFIGAFLLNVFAISAQTKPSFQMVSSSNITVGQQAPDVEFIDTNGKACKLSDFRNKVILLDVWATWCVPCIKGMPKMDSLYRANADDVVMLAVCSADSKENFDKFVRKNGAKFACKFVFDAHGKRPSATDFRSVYGINGFPTTMVIDQNGNVGGYGFNHEEISLIIDDLKNRKGIIADSVMALQDMIDENRKGNYAEAYRKSQIFRPSLAEENDYYYTQIESLLHIDQAKAVALSRDCVVKNNADFQFLANVGDLIAQTKDLLPRTYLYGAELFDIIIRNAPEDTDFIIVYDLAGRCWYKGGNRDQAISFAAKSLNLAQSNEKPAHPETIKYLKDVLATYQENKSGSSL
;
A
#
# COMPACT_ATOMS: atom_id res chain seq x y z
N MET A 1 4.77 15.30 -82.42
CA MET A 1 4.51 16.33 -81.39
C MET A 1 4.95 15.74 -80.06
N ILE A 2 6.07 16.22 -79.48
CA ILE A 2 6.10 17.14 -78.32
C ILE A 2 5.52 16.46 -77.08
N LEU A 3 6.12 16.38 -75.88
CA LEU A 3 7.43 16.66 -75.26
C LEU A 3 7.20 16.23 -73.77
N VAL A 4 8.28 15.85 -73.08
CA VAL A 4 8.56 16.17 -71.65
C VAL A 4 7.83 15.42 -70.51
N LYS A 5 8.67 14.68 -69.78
CA LYS A 5 8.79 14.50 -68.32
C LYS A 5 7.79 15.23 -67.40
N SER A 6 7.31 14.52 -66.38
CA SER A 6 7.37 15.00 -64.99
C SER A 6 7.30 13.86 -63.99
N SER A 7 8.20 13.93 -63.02
CA SER A 7 8.48 12.97 -61.95
C SER A 7 7.59 13.24 -60.71
N ALA A 8 7.56 12.24 -59.81
CA ALA A 8 6.95 12.21 -58.46
C ALA A 8 5.40 12.12 -58.49
N ILE A 9 4.77 11.08 -57.96
CA ILE A 9 4.82 10.63 -56.56
C ILE A 9 4.72 9.09 -56.53
N LEU A 10 5.80 8.43 -56.11
CA LEU A 10 5.75 7.07 -55.60
C LEU A 10 5.70 7.16 -54.07
N SER A 11 5.04 6.17 -53.48
CA SER A 11 5.00 5.82 -52.04
C SER A 11 3.74 6.28 -51.32
N PHE A 12 2.86 5.30 -51.09
CA PHE A 12 1.85 5.14 -50.01
C PHE A 12 0.57 4.44 -50.51
N ILE A 13 0.73 3.36 -51.29
CA ILE A 13 -0.32 2.34 -51.47
C ILE A 13 0.28 1.04 -50.95
N GLY A 14 0.18 0.84 -49.65
CA GLY A 14 0.79 -0.31 -48.97
C GLY A 14 0.76 -0.24 -47.45
N ALA A 15 -0.33 0.26 -46.84
CA ALA A 15 -0.55 0.18 -45.39
C ALA A 15 -1.99 0.51 -44.96
N PHE A 16 -3.03 0.22 -45.76
CA PHE A 16 -4.41 0.65 -45.43
C PHE A 16 -5.43 -0.48 -45.25
N LEU A 17 -4.99 -1.74 -45.10
CA LEU A 17 -5.90 -2.89 -44.85
C LEU A 17 -5.43 -3.85 -43.74
N LEU A 18 -4.73 -3.34 -42.71
CA LEU A 18 -4.35 -4.14 -41.54
C LEU A 18 -4.36 -3.37 -40.20
N ASN A 19 -5.16 -2.30 -40.06
CA ASN A 19 -5.19 -1.49 -38.82
C ASN A 19 -6.60 -1.06 -38.37
N VAL A 20 -7.62 -1.90 -38.59
CA VAL A 20 -9.00 -1.63 -38.12
C VAL A 20 -9.44 -2.54 -36.97
N PHE A 21 -8.52 -3.33 -36.39
CA PHE A 21 -8.81 -4.13 -35.18
C PHE A 21 -7.69 -4.00 -34.14
N ALA A 22 -7.40 -2.77 -33.71
CA ALA A 22 -6.76 -2.50 -32.42
C ALA A 22 -6.97 -1.03 -32.06
N ILE A 23 -7.27 -0.75 -30.79
CA ILE A 23 -7.44 0.57 -30.16
C ILE A 23 -8.85 1.16 -30.42
N SER A 24 -9.81 1.00 -29.51
CA SER A 24 -9.78 1.63 -28.19
C SER A 24 -10.58 0.82 -27.13
N ALA A 25 -9.89 -0.07 -26.43
CA ALA A 25 -10.22 -0.29 -25.03
C ALA A 25 -9.86 1.01 -24.30
N GLN A 26 -10.85 1.85 -24.00
CA GLN A 26 -10.65 2.98 -23.09
C GLN A 26 -10.27 2.40 -21.73
N THR A 27 -8.98 2.41 -21.44
CA THR A 27 -8.44 2.19 -20.11
C THR A 27 -9.11 3.18 -19.17
N LYS A 28 -9.79 2.68 -18.14
CA LYS A 28 -10.10 3.45 -16.92
C LYS A 28 -8.82 4.21 -16.52
N PRO A 29 -8.88 5.48 -16.10
CA PRO A 29 -7.70 6.17 -15.61
C PRO A 29 -7.20 5.45 -14.36
N SER A 30 -6.24 4.55 -14.55
CA SER A 30 -5.42 4.00 -13.49
C SER A 30 -4.46 5.11 -13.07
N PHE A 31 -4.52 5.50 -11.80
CA PHE A 31 -3.51 6.32 -11.16
C PHE A 31 -2.12 5.77 -11.51
N GLN A 32 -1.31 6.56 -12.24
CA GLN A 32 0.04 6.16 -12.61
C GLN A 32 0.97 6.37 -11.41
N MET A 33 1.55 5.25 -10.96
CA MET A 33 2.50 5.15 -9.86
C MET A 33 3.82 5.83 -10.22
N VAL A 34 4.22 6.85 -9.45
CA VAL A 34 5.63 7.24 -9.35
C VAL A 34 6.30 6.20 -8.45
N SER A 35 7.19 5.39 -9.04
CA SER A 35 7.97 4.36 -8.35
C SER A 35 8.92 5.01 -7.33
N SER A 36 8.53 5.10 -6.06
CA SER A 36 9.49 5.02 -4.96
C SER A 36 10.01 3.58 -4.93
N SER A 37 11.32 3.39 -4.99
CA SER A 37 11.96 2.08 -5.00
C SER A 37 11.71 1.32 -3.69
N ASN A 38 10.55 0.68 -3.58
CA ASN A 38 10.25 -0.26 -2.51
C ASN A 38 10.85 -1.61 -2.93
N ILE A 39 11.90 -2.05 -2.24
CA ILE A 39 12.41 -3.40 -2.45
C ILE A 39 11.33 -4.42 -2.09
N THR A 40 11.15 -5.41 -2.96
CA THR A 40 10.12 -6.44 -2.82
C THR A 40 10.72 -7.77 -2.40
N VAL A 41 9.90 -8.65 -1.83
CA VAL A 41 10.31 -10.03 -1.52
C VAL A 41 10.85 -10.72 -2.77
N GLY A 42 11.94 -11.47 -2.61
CA GLY A 42 12.62 -12.19 -3.69
C GLY A 42 13.65 -11.35 -4.44
N GLN A 43 13.68 -10.03 -4.26
CA GLN A 43 14.74 -9.18 -4.82
C GLN A 43 16.03 -9.28 -4.00
N GLN A 44 17.17 -9.10 -4.67
CA GLN A 44 18.48 -9.02 -4.01
C GLN A 44 18.50 -7.83 -3.05
N ALA A 45 18.83 -8.09 -1.78
CA ALA A 45 18.93 -7.08 -0.75
C ALA A 45 20.15 -6.14 -1.00
N PRO A 46 19.95 -4.81 -1.12
CA PRO A 46 21.02 -3.83 -1.27
C PRO A 46 22.05 -3.94 -0.16
N ASP A 47 23.32 -3.99 -0.51
CA ASP A 47 24.36 -4.04 0.51
C ASP A 47 24.40 -2.71 1.27
N VAL A 48 24.26 -2.79 2.60
CA VAL A 48 24.32 -1.64 3.50
C VAL A 48 25.37 -1.88 4.57
N GLU A 49 25.93 -0.79 5.06
CA GLU A 49 26.98 -0.78 6.07
C GLU A 49 26.43 -0.31 7.42
N PHE A 50 26.82 -1.00 8.48
CA PHE A 50 26.53 -0.65 9.86
C PHE A 50 27.81 -0.55 10.68
N ILE A 51 27.74 0.14 11.81
CA ILE A 51 28.84 0.26 12.77
C ILE A 51 28.59 -0.68 13.95
N ASP A 52 29.51 -1.59 14.22
CA ASP A 52 29.42 -2.50 15.36
C ASP A 52 29.70 -1.79 16.70
N THR A 53 29.59 -2.53 17.80
CA THR A 53 29.81 -2.01 19.16
C THR A 53 31.25 -1.59 19.44
N ASN A 54 32.21 -2.01 18.61
CA ASN A 54 33.63 -1.64 18.70
C ASN A 54 33.98 -0.45 17.78
N GLY A 55 33.00 0.08 17.04
CA GLY A 55 33.21 1.16 16.08
C GLY A 55 33.71 0.71 14.71
N LYS A 56 33.71 -0.60 14.42
CA LYS A 56 34.12 -1.14 13.14
C LYS A 56 32.92 -1.23 12.18
N ALA A 57 33.14 -0.88 10.92
CA ALA A 57 32.17 -1.11 9.86
C ALA A 57 31.96 -2.61 9.58
N CYS A 58 30.72 -3.00 9.39
CA CYS A 58 30.31 -4.32 8.92
C CYS A 58 29.22 -4.17 7.86
N LYS A 59 29.19 -5.07 6.88
CA LYS A 59 28.24 -5.04 5.76
C LYS A 59 27.33 -6.25 5.78
N LEU A 60 26.17 -6.16 5.13
CA LEU A 60 25.31 -7.34 4.94
C LEU A 60 26.04 -8.46 4.19
N SER A 61 26.93 -8.10 3.26
CA SER A 61 27.82 -9.04 2.57
C SER A 61 28.73 -9.86 3.46
N ASP A 62 29.00 -9.42 4.69
CA ASP A 62 29.86 -10.16 5.62
C ASP A 62 29.17 -11.41 6.20
N PHE A 63 27.85 -11.55 5.97
CA PHE A 63 27.01 -12.59 6.54
C PHE A 63 26.37 -13.52 5.50
N ARG A 64 26.94 -13.59 4.29
CA ARG A 64 26.46 -14.47 3.21
C ARG A 64 26.36 -15.93 3.65
N ASN A 65 25.48 -16.69 3.01
CA ASN A 65 25.16 -18.10 3.29
C ASN A 65 24.41 -18.35 4.61
N LYS A 66 24.08 -17.31 5.38
CA LYS A 66 23.16 -17.38 6.52
C LYS A 66 21.88 -16.63 6.22
N VAL A 67 20.79 -17.03 6.88
CA VAL A 67 19.59 -16.19 6.96
C VAL A 67 19.93 -15.00 7.86
N ILE A 68 19.64 -13.78 7.43
CA ILE A 68 19.94 -12.55 8.19
C ILE A 68 18.64 -11.96 8.71
N LEU A 69 18.55 -11.73 10.03
CA LEU A 69 17.50 -10.95 10.65
C LEU A 69 18.02 -9.55 10.93
N LEU A 70 17.43 -8.54 10.29
CA LEU A 70 17.68 -7.13 10.59
C LEU A 70 16.56 -6.63 11.49
N ASP A 71 16.76 -6.72 12.80
CA ASP A 71 15.78 -6.31 13.81
C ASP A 71 15.98 -4.83 14.14
N VAL A 72 15.09 -3.99 13.62
CA VAL A 72 15.21 -2.54 13.61
C VAL A 72 14.56 -1.95 14.87
N TRP A 73 15.35 -1.23 15.65
CA TRP A 73 14.95 -0.70 16.95
C TRP A 73 15.53 0.69 17.22
N ALA A 74 15.08 1.32 18.31
CA ALA A 74 15.63 2.55 18.85
C ALA A 74 15.52 2.55 20.38
N THR A 75 16.35 3.33 21.09
CA THR A 75 16.33 3.37 22.57
C THR A 75 15.06 3.99 23.15
N TRP A 76 14.37 4.82 22.38
CA TRP A 76 13.06 5.38 22.71
C TRP A 76 11.90 4.43 22.34
N CYS A 77 12.15 3.39 21.55
CA CYS A 77 11.12 2.42 21.14
C CYS A 77 10.86 1.40 22.26
N VAL A 78 9.95 1.74 23.17
CA VAL A 78 9.49 0.85 24.24
C VAL A 78 9.03 -0.53 23.74
N PRO A 79 8.18 -0.67 22.69
CA PRO A 79 7.76 -1.98 22.23
C PRO A 79 8.93 -2.82 21.69
N CYS A 80 9.90 -2.21 21.00
CA CYS A 80 11.11 -2.89 20.54
C CYS A 80 11.89 -3.50 21.71
N ILE A 81 12.19 -2.69 22.74
CA ILE A 81 12.95 -3.13 23.92
C ILE A 81 12.23 -4.26 24.67
N LYS A 82 10.89 -4.19 24.78
CA LYS A 82 10.09 -5.27 25.38
C LYS A 82 10.11 -6.56 24.55
N GLY A 83 10.24 -6.45 23.23
CA GLY A 83 10.29 -7.60 22.31
C GLY A 83 11.66 -8.29 22.24
N MET A 84 12.75 -7.58 22.51
CA MET A 84 14.13 -8.10 22.39
C MET A 84 14.36 -9.48 23.04
N PRO A 85 13.87 -9.79 24.26
CA PRO A 85 14.08 -11.12 24.85
C PRO A 85 13.46 -12.26 24.03
N LYS A 86 12.28 -12.04 23.43
CA LYS A 86 11.64 -13.04 22.56
C LYS A 86 12.41 -13.20 21.24
N MET A 87 12.86 -12.10 20.65
CA MET A 87 13.67 -12.15 19.42
C MET A 87 15.02 -12.82 19.66
N ASP A 88 15.67 -12.54 20.80
CA ASP A 88 16.91 -13.21 21.20
C ASP A 88 16.71 -14.72 21.39
N SER A 89 15.58 -15.13 21.98
CA SER A 89 15.22 -16.55 22.06
C SER A 89 15.07 -17.20 20.69
N LEU A 90 14.46 -16.50 19.72
CA LEU A 90 14.32 -17.00 18.34
C LEU A 90 15.68 -17.17 17.68
N TYR A 91 16.56 -16.17 17.84
CA TYR A 91 17.91 -16.22 17.31
C TYR A 91 18.71 -17.37 17.93
N ARG A 92 18.68 -17.54 19.25
CA ARG A 92 19.38 -18.64 19.93
C ARG A 92 18.94 -20.01 19.45
N ALA A 93 17.64 -20.20 19.20
CA ALA A 93 17.10 -21.45 18.68
C ALA A 93 17.56 -21.76 17.24
N ASN A 94 18.08 -20.77 16.50
CA ASN A 94 18.43 -20.88 15.09
C ASN A 94 19.86 -20.40 14.76
N ALA A 95 20.73 -20.22 15.77
CA ALA A 95 22.01 -19.51 15.62
C ALA A 95 23.01 -20.17 14.66
N ASP A 96 22.84 -21.46 14.37
CA ASP A 96 23.65 -22.19 13.40
C ASP A 96 23.42 -21.65 11.98
N ASP A 97 22.17 -21.40 11.61
CA ASP A 97 21.76 -21.01 10.25
C ASP A 97 21.43 -19.52 10.11
N VAL A 98 21.17 -18.85 11.23
CA VAL A 98 20.70 -17.47 11.29
C VAL A 98 21.76 -16.58 11.90
N VAL A 99 21.85 -15.33 11.43
CA VAL A 99 22.50 -14.23 12.13
C VAL A 99 21.46 -13.14 12.41
N MET A 100 21.46 -12.60 13.62
CA MET A 100 20.60 -11.47 13.98
C MET A 100 21.43 -10.22 14.22
N LEU A 101 21.14 -9.17 13.45
CA LEU A 101 21.66 -7.82 13.62
C LEU A 101 20.54 -6.97 14.25
N ALA A 102 20.72 -6.56 15.50
CA ALA A 102 19.84 -5.61 16.16
C ALA A 102 20.27 -4.19 15.77
N VAL A 103 19.65 -3.67 14.69
CA VAL A 103 20.00 -2.41 14.04
C VAL A 103 19.34 -1.24 14.77
N CYS A 104 20.13 -0.44 15.48
CA CYS A 104 19.65 0.81 16.04
C CYS A 104 19.65 1.90 14.98
N SER A 105 18.46 2.40 14.64
CA SER A 105 18.26 3.48 13.67
C SER A 105 17.33 4.56 14.23
N ALA A 106 17.28 5.73 13.61
CA ALA A 106 16.55 6.91 14.10
C ALA A 106 16.89 7.30 15.56
N ASP A 107 18.14 7.10 15.96
CA ASP A 107 18.64 7.41 17.30
C ASP A 107 20.06 8.01 17.25
N SER A 108 20.59 8.46 18.41
CA SER A 108 21.98 8.88 18.52
C SER A 108 22.90 7.70 18.83
N LYS A 109 24.14 7.76 18.32
CA LYS A 109 25.19 6.80 18.65
C LYS A 109 25.45 6.72 20.15
N GLU A 110 25.39 7.86 20.84
CA GLU A 110 25.54 7.93 22.30
C GLU A 110 24.47 7.12 23.04
N ASN A 111 23.20 7.24 22.64
CA ASN A 111 22.09 6.49 23.23
C ASN A 111 22.26 5.00 22.99
N PHE A 112 22.58 4.61 21.75
CA PHE A 112 22.90 3.24 21.39
C PHE A 112 24.01 2.67 22.28
N ASP A 113 25.15 3.35 22.38
CA ASP A 113 26.30 2.89 23.16
C ASP A 113 25.97 2.76 24.64
N LYS A 114 25.19 3.70 25.19
CA LYS A 114 24.72 3.65 26.57
C LYS A 114 23.80 2.44 26.82
N PHE A 115 22.89 2.14 25.88
CA PHE A 115 22.00 0.99 25.97
C PHE A 115 22.79 -0.32 25.90
N VAL A 116 23.68 -0.45 24.91
CA VAL A 116 24.49 -1.66 24.69
C VAL A 116 25.42 -1.93 25.87
N ARG A 117 26.11 -0.92 26.42
CA ARG A 117 26.94 -1.10 27.62
C ARG A 117 26.14 -1.65 28.81
N LYS A 118 24.89 -1.22 28.97
CA LYS A 118 24.03 -1.60 30.09
C LYS A 118 23.37 -2.97 29.89
N ASN A 119 22.98 -3.30 28.66
CA ASN A 119 22.09 -4.42 28.39
C ASN A 119 22.62 -5.45 27.39
N GLY A 120 23.62 -5.10 26.57
CA GLY A 120 24.05 -5.90 25.42
C GLY A 120 24.49 -7.31 25.80
N ALA A 121 25.18 -7.47 26.93
CA ALA A 121 25.62 -8.78 27.44
C ALA A 121 24.49 -9.78 27.75
N LYS A 122 23.23 -9.33 27.80
CA LYS A 122 22.06 -10.19 28.03
C LYS A 122 21.60 -10.92 26.76
N PHE A 123 21.97 -10.41 25.59
CA PHE A 123 21.48 -10.89 24.30
C PHE A 123 22.64 -11.47 23.50
N ALA A 124 22.36 -12.51 22.72
CA ALA A 124 23.32 -13.15 21.82
C ALA A 124 23.38 -12.47 20.44
N CYS A 125 22.36 -11.67 20.09
CA CYS A 125 22.34 -10.93 18.82
C CYS A 125 23.48 -9.90 18.72
N LYS A 126 23.84 -9.53 17.49
CA LYS A 126 24.85 -8.50 17.23
C LYS A 126 24.19 -7.15 17.21
N PHE A 127 24.54 -6.28 18.16
CA PHE A 127 24.12 -4.89 18.13
C PHE A 127 24.94 -4.11 17.10
N VAL A 128 24.24 -3.42 16.21
CA VAL A 128 24.86 -2.54 15.22
C VAL A 128 24.11 -1.22 15.14
N PHE A 129 24.82 -0.17 14.75
CA PHE A 129 24.30 1.18 14.61
C PHE A 129 24.27 1.58 13.14
N ASP A 130 23.15 2.13 12.71
CA ASP A 130 23.00 2.76 11.42
C ASP A 130 23.75 4.10 11.39
N ALA A 131 24.87 4.12 10.66
CA ALA A 131 25.79 5.28 10.60
C ALA A 131 25.12 6.56 10.08
N HIS A 132 24.02 6.42 9.32
CA HIS A 132 23.31 7.55 8.74
C HIS A 132 22.28 8.20 9.70
N GLY A 133 21.97 7.54 10.83
CA GLY A 133 21.35 8.14 12.01
C GLY A 133 20.06 8.94 11.76
N LYS A 134 19.86 10.02 12.54
CA LYS A 134 18.59 10.79 12.70
C LYS A 134 18.03 11.49 11.45
N ARG A 135 18.70 11.47 10.29
CA ARG A 135 18.25 12.22 9.11
C ARG A 135 18.04 11.26 7.93
N PRO A 136 16.86 11.27 7.29
CA PRO A 136 16.67 10.52 6.05
C PRO A 136 17.69 11.00 5.01
N SER A 137 18.47 10.08 4.48
CA SER A 137 19.22 10.28 3.24
C SER A 137 18.81 9.21 2.23
N ALA A 138 19.14 9.42 0.96
CA ALA A 138 18.96 8.39 -0.07
C ALA A 138 19.75 7.09 0.22
N THR A 139 20.69 7.12 1.17
CA THR A 139 21.54 6.00 1.59
C THR A 139 21.20 5.49 2.99
N ASP A 140 20.21 6.07 3.67
CA ASP A 140 19.72 5.59 4.96
C ASP A 140 19.16 4.18 4.76
N PHE A 141 19.61 3.23 5.59
CA PHE A 141 19.15 1.85 5.59
C PHE A 141 17.62 1.76 5.55
N ARG A 142 16.91 2.59 6.32
CA ARG A 142 15.44 2.57 6.35
C ARG A 142 14.83 3.03 5.01
N SER A 143 15.40 4.05 4.38
CA SER A 143 14.95 4.54 3.06
C SER A 143 15.20 3.50 1.96
N VAL A 144 16.38 2.88 1.95
CA VAL A 144 16.77 1.86 0.96
C VAL A 144 15.84 0.65 1.00
N TYR A 145 15.35 0.33 2.19
CA TYR A 145 14.55 -0.87 2.44
C TYR A 145 13.05 -0.62 2.68
N GLY A 146 12.59 0.63 2.59
CA GLY A 146 11.19 1.00 2.81
C GLY A 146 10.69 0.82 4.24
N ILE A 147 11.56 0.89 5.25
CA ILE A 147 11.21 0.67 6.66
C ILE A 147 10.68 1.96 7.29
N ASN A 148 9.36 2.06 7.42
CA ASN A 148 8.67 3.27 7.88
C ASN A 148 8.23 3.25 9.35
N GLY A 149 8.38 2.12 10.05
CA GLY A 149 7.88 1.94 11.43
C GLY A 149 8.76 1.05 12.30
N PHE A 150 8.58 1.17 13.61
CA PHE A 150 9.26 0.37 14.63
C PHE A 150 8.23 -0.31 15.54
N PRO A 151 8.44 -1.57 15.97
CA PRO A 151 9.52 -2.48 15.54
C PRO A 151 9.31 -2.96 14.11
N THR A 152 10.39 -3.28 13.38
CA THR A 152 10.33 -4.01 12.11
C THR A 152 11.53 -4.94 12.06
N THR A 153 11.33 -6.20 11.74
CA THR A 153 12.41 -7.13 11.43
C THR A 153 12.33 -7.52 9.96
N MET A 154 13.42 -7.34 9.23
CA MET A 154 13.57 -7.86 7.88
C MET A 154 14.31 -9.19 7.91
N VAL A 155 13.86 -10.13 7.09
CA VAL A 155 14.54 -11.41 6.88
C VAL A 155 15.13 -11.44 5.49
N ILE A 156 16.42 -11.77 5.40
CA ILE A 156 17.14 -11.99 4.14
C ILE A 156 17.54 -13.46 4.09
N ASP A 157 17.31 -14.12 2.96
CA ASP A 157 17.64 -15.53 2.75
C ASP A 157 19.16 -15.76 2.61
N GLN A 158 19.55 -17.04 2.53
CA GLN A 158 20.96 -17.44 2.40
C GLN A 158 21.63 -16.95 1.10
N ASN A 159 20.84 -16.64 0.07
CA ASN A 159 21.31 -16.11 -1.22
C ASN A 159 21.42 -14.58 -1.21
N GLY A 160 20.98 -13.93 -0.13
CA GLY A 160 20.98 -12.48 0.00
C GLY A 160 19.75 -11.81 -0.62
N ASN A 161 18.67 -12.55 -0.86
CA ASN A 161 17.38 -11.99 -1.30
C ASN A 161 16.50 -11.65 -0.10
N VAL A 162 15.64 -10.65 -0.24
CA VAL A 162 14.64 -10.32 0.77
C VAL A 162 13.67 -11.50 0.90
N GLY A 163 13.69 -12.15 2.06
CA GLY A 163 12.74 -13.20 2.43
C GLY A 163 11.41 -12.60 2.86
N GLY A 164 11.42 -11.56 3.69
CA GLY A 164 10.17 -10.93 4.14
C GLY A 164 10.36 -9.93 5.27
N TYR A 165 9.25 -9.46 5.82
CA TYR A 165 9.20 -8.50 6.91
C TYR A 165 8.23 -9.01 7.98
N GLY A 166 8.54 -8.78 9.25
CA GLY A 166 7.66 -9.08 10.38
C GLY A 166 7.86 -8.12 11.54
N PHE A 167 6.91 -8.09 12.45
CA PHE A 167 6.81 -7.11 13.55
C PHE A 167 7.01 -7.75 14.93
N ASN A 168 7.01 -9.08 14.98
CA ASN A 168 7.09 -9.85 16.21
C ASN A 168 7.76 -11.21 15.98
N HIS A 169 8.01 -11.90 17.10
CA HIS A 169 8.66 -13.20 17.13
C HIS A 169 7.93 -14.24 16.28
N GLU A 170 6.61 -14.30 16.39
CA GLU A 170 5.78 -15.33 15.76
C GLU A 170 5.82 -15.21 14.22
N GLU A 171 5.73 -14.00 13.69
CA GLU A 171 5.86 -13.74 12.24
C GLU A 171 7.25 -14.08 11.71
N ILE A 172 8.31 -13.70 12.43
CA ILE A 172 9.69 -13.99 12.00
C ILE A 172 9.99 -15.49 12.07
N SER A 173 9.45 -16.21 13.06
CA SER A 173 9.59 -17.66 13.14
C SER A 173 9.00 -18.34 11.90
N LEU A 174 7.82 -17.90 11.44
CA LEU A 174 7.18 -18.45 10.24
C LEU A 174 8.03 -18.22 8.99
N ILE A 175 8.61 -17.02 8.84
CA ILE A 175 9.48 -16.69 7.71
C ILE A 175 10.76 -17.54 7.74
N ILE A 176 11.40 -17.70 8.91
CA ILE A 176 12.59 -18.56 9.04
C ILE A 176 12.24 -20.02 8.69
N ASP A 177 11.13 -20.53 9.20
CA ASP A 177 10.67 -21.88 8.91
C ASP A 177 10.37 -22.08 7.43
N ASP A 178 9.83 -21.07 6.75
CA ASP A 178 9.62 -21.08 5.31
C ASP A 178 10.94 -21.23 4.56
N LEU A 179 11.88 -20.33 4.85
CA LEU A 179 13.19 -20.29 4.18
C LEU A 179 13.98 -21.59 4.41
N LYS A 180 13.95 -22.14 5.63
CA LYS A 180 14.63 -23.39 5.97
C LYS A 180 14.04 -24.60 5.24
N ASN A 181 12.72 -24.65 5.13
CA ASN A 181 12.03 -25.81 4.58
C ASN A 181 11.65 -25.64 3.10
N ARG A 182 12.00 -24.49 2.49
CA ARG A 182 11.56 -24.08 1.14
C ARG A 182 10.07 -24.33 0.92
N LYS A 183 9.26 -24.03 1.94
CA LYS A 183 7.82 -24.32 1.90
C LYS A 183 7.10 -23.42 0.88
N GLY A 184 7.70 -22.28 0.54
CA GLY A 184 7.12 -21.32 -0.39
C GLY A 184 6.12 -20.40 0.26
N ILE A 185 5.99 -20.35 1.59
CA ILE A 185 4.96 -19.60 2.35
C ILE A 185 4.91 -18.12 1.95
N ILE A 186 6.04 -17.50 1.62
CA ILE A 186 6.05 -16.08 1.21
C ILE A 186 5.68 -15.92 -0.28
N ALA A 187 5.92 -16.94 -1.11
CA ALA A 187 5.32 -17.00 -2.43
C ALA A 187 3.81 -17.33 -2.34
N ASP A 188 3.42 -18.26 -1.46
CA ASP A 188 2.05 -18.64 -1.13
C ASP A 188 1.28 -17.45 -0.56
N SER A 189 1.98 -16.52 0.07
CA SER A 189 1.48 -15.25 0.59
C SER A 189 1.01 -14.31 -0.51
N VAL A 190 1.88 -14.05 -1.48
CA VAL A 190 1.58 -13.25 -2.67
C VAL A 190 0.54 -13.98 -3.54
N MET A 191 0.68 -15.29 -3.71
CA MET A 191 -0.30 -16.13 -4.38
C MET A 191 -1.64 -16.15 -3.65
N ALA A 192 -1.67 -16.12 -2.31
CA ALA A 192 -2.90 -16.10 -1.52
C ALA A 192 -3.63 -14.77 -1.67
N LEU A 193 -2.92 -13.64 -1.70
CA LEU A 193 -3.54 -12.35 -2.01
C LEU A 193 -4.12 -12.36 -3.44
N GLN A 194 -3.37 -12.87 -4.42
CA GLN A 194 -3.86 -12.98 -5.80
C GLN A 194 -5.09 -13.90 -5.89
N ASP A 195 -5.08 -15.04 -5.19
CA ASP A 195 -6.21 -15.95 -5.04
C ASP A 195 -7.43 -15.25 -4.45
N MET A 196 -7.26 -14.46 -3.38
CA MET A 196 -8.35 -13.70 -2.76
C MET A 196 -8.96 -12.70 -3.75
N ILE A 197 -8.11 -11.97 -4.46
CA ILE A 197 -8.53 -11.01 -5.50
C ILE A 197 -9.31 -11.74 -6.59
N ASP A 198 -8.84 -12.91 -7.03
CA ASP A 198 -9.49 -13.68 -8.08
C ASP A 198 -10.81 -14.30 -7.61
N GLU A 199 -10.94 -14.69 -6.35
CA GLU A 199 -12.21 -15.10 -5.76
C GLU A 199 -13.19 -13.92 -5.65
N ASN A 200 -12.76 -12.72 -5.25
CA ASN A 200 -13.61 -11.52 -5.28
C ASN A 200 -14.09 -11.19 -6.69
N ARG A 201 -13.21 -11.27 -7.70
CA ARG A 201 -13.56 -11.06 -9.12
C ARG A 201 -14.60 -12.06 -9.62
N LYS A 202 -14.58 -13.30 -9.11
CA LYS A 202 -15.60 -14.33 -9.40
C LYS A 202 -16.90 -14.14 -8.61
N GLY A 203 -16.95 -13.20 -7.66
CA GLY A 203 -18.09 -13.01 -6.75
C GLY A 203 -18.11 -13.98 -5.57
N ASN A 204 -17.03 -14.73 -5.35
CA ASN A 204 -16.89 -15.72 -4.28
C ASN A 204 -16.40 -15.09 -2.96
N TYR A 205 -17.06 -14.02 -2.53
CA TYR A 205 -16.61 -13.17 -1.42
C TYR A 205 -16.42 -13.92 -0.09
N ALA A 206 -17.28 -14.91 0.21
CA ALA A 206 -17.14 -15.71 1.42
C ALA A 206 -15.87 -16.58 1.41
N GLU A 207 -15.49 -17.10 0.24
CA GLU A 207 -14.28 -17.90 0.08
C GLU A 207 -13.03 -17.01 0.08
N ALA A 208 -13.09 -15.86 -0.59
CA ALA A 208 -12.03 -14.84 -0.53
C ALA A 208 -11.74 -14.43 0.92
N TYR A 209 -12.78 -14.13 1.70
CA TYR A 209 -12.63 -13.80 3.12
C TYR A 209 -12.15 -14.98 3.96
N ARG A 210 -12.62 -16.21 3.71
CA ARG A 210 -12.14 -17.40 4.41
C ARG A 210 -10.65 -17.63 4.16
N LYS A 211 -10.19 -17.51 2.91
CA LYS A 211 -8.77 -17.58 2.51
C LYS A 211 -7.95 -16.51 3.21
N SER A 212 -8.49 -15.30 3.33
CA SER A 212 -7.84 -14.22 4.06
C SER A 212 -7.62 -14.58 5.54
N GLN A 213 -8.50 -15.34 6.19
CA GLN A 213 -8.29 -15.72 7.59
C GLN A 213 -7.15 -16.74 7.80
N ILE A 214 -6.75 -17.46 6.74
CA ILE A 214 -5.73 -18.50 6.80
C ILE A 214 -4.32 -17.90 6.64
N PHE A 215 -4.24 -16.75 5.97
CA PHE A 215 -2.99 -16.17 5.50
C PHE A 215 -2.82 -14.72 5.98
N ARG A 216 -1.62 -14.33 6.40
CA ARG A 216 -1.30 -12.97 6.87
C ARG A 216 -0.25 -12.35 5.93
N PRO A 217 -0.57 -11.21 5.27
CA PRO A 217 0.23 -10.64 4.18
C PRO A 217 1.59 -10.13 4.67
N SER A 218 2.50 -9.97 3.73
CA SER A 218 3.71 -9.18 3.93
C SER A 218 3.36 -7.70 4.17
N LEU A 219 4.24 -6.94 4.84
CA LEU A 219 4.01 -5.52 5.11
C LEU A 219 3.74 -4.70 3.84
N ALA A 220 4.43 -5.03 2.74
CA ALA A 220 4.31 -4.31 1.47
C ALA A 220 2.90 -4.43 0.84
N GLU A 221 2.15 -5.46 1.23
CA GLU A 221 0.84 -5.80 0.66
C GLU A 221 -0.29 -5.57 1.66
N GLU A 222 0.00 -5.00 2.84
CA GLU A 222 -0.95 -4.92 3.93
C GLU A 222 -2.21 -4.10 3.55
N ASN A 223 -2.04 -3.00 2.81
CA ASN A 223 -3.15 -2.20 2.30
C ASN A 223 -4.01 -2.97 1.29
N ASP A 224 -3.40 -3.67 0.32
CA ASP A 224 -4.12 -4.44 -0.70
C ASP A 224 -4.86 -5.62 -0.09
N TYR A 225 -4.26 -6.25 0.91
CA TYR A 225 -4.89 -7.32 1.68
C TYR A 225 -6.10 -6.81 2.46
N TYR A 226 -5.98 -5.72 3.22
CA TYR A 226 -7.13 -5.16 3.95
C TYR A 226 -8.20 -4.66 2.99
N TYR A 227 -7.82 -4.03 1.87
CA TYR A 227 -8.75 -3.62 0.83
C TYR A 227 -9.54 -4.83 0.30
N THR A 228 -8.86 -5.93 -0.01
CA THR A 228 -9.49 -7.17 -0.52
C THR A 228 -10.40 -7.81 0.53
N GLN A 229 -10.04 -7.75 1.82
CA GLN A 229 -10.91 -8.18 2.91
C GLN A 229 -12.14 -7.29 3.04
N ILE A 230 -11.99 -5.97 2.98
CA ILE A 230 -13.08 -5.00 3.05
C ILE A 230 -14.04 -5.23 1.89
N GLU A 231 -13.55 -5.38 0.66
CA GLU A 231 -14.36 -5.75 -0.51
C GLU A 231 -15.17 -7.02 -0.26
N SER A 232 -14.52 -8.09 0.19
CA SER A 232 -15.20 -9.34 0.53
C SER A 232 -16.33 -9.11 1.55
N LEU A 233 -16.01 -8.38 2.62
CA LEU A 233 -16.93 -8.10 3.73
C LEU A 233 -18.08 -7.18 3.32
N LEU A 234 -17.91 -6.26 2.38
CA LEU A 234 -19.01 -5.42 1.89
C LEU A 234 -20.16 -6.27 1.32
N HIS A 235 -19.84 -7.45 0.78
CA HIS A 235 -20.82 -8.37 0.21
C HIS A 235 -21.38 -9.41 1.20
N ILE A 236 -20.65 -9.75 2.27
CA ILE A 236 -21.05 -10.83 3.21
C ILE A 236 -21.35 -10.36 4.64
N ASP A 237 -20.72 -9.27 5.10
CA ASP A 237 -20.85 -8.72 6.46
C ASP A 237 -20.39 -7.25 6.51
N GLN A 238 -21.27 -6.34 6.08
CA GLN A 238 -20.96 -4.91 5.96
C GLN A 238 -20.57 -4.25 7.30
N ALA A 239 -21.05 -4.76 8.44
CA ALA A 239 -20.69 -4.23 9.75
C ALA A 239 -19.22 -4.51 10.05
N LYS A 240 -18.73 -5.71 9.75
CA LYS A 240 -17.31 -6.04 9.83
C LYS A 240 -16.46 -5.26 8.82
N ALA A 241 -16.96 -5.03 7.61
CA ALA A 241 -16.26 -4.22 6.61
C ALA A 241 -15.95 -2.82 7.16
N VAL A 242 -16.96 -2.15 7.73
CA VAL A 242 -16.82 -0.81 8.32
C VAL A 242 -15.89 -0.83 9.53
N ALA A 243 -16.01 -1.83 10.41
CA ALA A 243 -15.14 -1.96 11.59
C ALA A 243 -13.66 -2.14 11.19
N LEU A 244 -13.38 -3.05 10.26
CA LEU A 244 -12.03 -3.28 9.74
C LEU A 244 -11.46 -2.02 9.10
N SER A 245 -12.24 -1.36 8.24
CA SER A 245 -11.82 -0.12 7.60
C SER A 245 -11.47 0.96 8.63
N ARG A 246 -12.27 1.14 9.69
CA ARG A 246 -11.98 2.11 10.76
C ARG A 246 -10.68 1.79 11.50
N ASP A 247 -10.43 0.53 11.80
CA ASP A 247 -9.17 0.11 12.41
C ASP A 247 -7.97 0.42 11.51
N CYS A 248 -8.09 0.19 10.19
CA CYS A 248 -7.06 0.53 9.22
C CYS A 248 -6.81 2.04 9.13
N VAL A 249 -7.87 2.87 9.13
CA VAL A 249 -7.73 4.35 9.14
C VAL A 249 -6.91 4.83 10.33
N VAL A 250 -7.16 4.27 11.52
CA VAL A 250 -6.45 4.63 12.76
C VAL A 250 -5.00 4.17 12.71
N LYS A 251 -4.73 2.93 12.26
CA LYS A 251 -3.38 2.35 12.21
C LYS A 251 -2.49 3.02 11.17
N ASN A 252 -3.03 3.31 9.98
CA ASN A 252 -2.26 3.82 8.84
C ASN A 252 -2.24 5.35 8.77
N ASN A 253 -2.55 6.03 9.88
CA ASN A 253 -2.51 7.49 10.01
C ASN A 253 -3.18 8.23 8.83
N ALA A 254 -4.32 7.73 8.38
CA ALA A 254 -5.07 8.28 7.25
C ALA A 254 -4.28 8.34 5.92
N ASP A 255 -3.61 7.26 5.53
CA ASP A 255 -3.12 7.07 4.14
C ASP A 255 -4.24 7.41 3.14
N PHE A 256 -4.13 8.58 2.51
CA PHE A 256 -5.15 9.14 1.63
C PHE A 256 -5.49 8.23 0.47
N GLN A 257 -4.52 7.47 -0.04
CA GLN A 257 -4.74 6.57 -1.15
C GLN A 257 -5.61 5.39 -0.71
N PHE A 258 -5.31 4.80 0.44
CA PHE A 258 -6.12 3.72 1.00
C PHE A 258 -7.56 4.20 1.29
N LEU A 259 -7.71 5.38 1.90
CA LEU A 259 -9.02 5.97 2.18
C LEU A 259 -9.82 6.21 0.90
N ALA A 260 -9.18 6.76 -0.14
CA ALA A 260 -9.81 7.03 -1.42
C ALA A 260 -10.26 5.73 -2.10
N ASN A 261 -9.41 4.69 -2.08
CA ASN A 261 -9.73 3.39 -2.64
C ASN A 261 -10.94 2.74 -1.94
N VAL A 262 -10.97 2.75 -0.60
CA VAL A 262 -12.09 2.19 0.16
C VAL A 262 -13.36 3.02 -0.04
N GLY A 263 -13.25 4.35 -0.04
CA GLY A 263 -14.36 5.25 -0.31
C GLY A 263 -14.96 5.04 -1.70
N ASP A 264 -14.11 4.88 -2.71
CA ASP A 264 -14.51 4.60 -4.09
C ASP A 264 -15.19 3.22 -4.22
N LEU A 265 -14.60 2.20 -3.60
CA LEU A 265 -15.17 0.85 -3.51
C LEU A 265 -16.60 0.90 -2.93
N ILE A 266 -16.80 1.60 -1.81
CA ILE A 266 -18.12 1.79 -1.21
C ILE A 266 -19.05 2.56 -2.17
N ALA A 267 -18.58 3.65 -2.78
CA ALA A 267 -19.38 4.46 -3.70
C ALA A 267 -19.86 3.67 -4.92
N GLN A 268 -19.06 2.74 -5.43
CA GLN A 268 -19.36 1.94 -6.61
C GLN A 268 -20.19 0.68 -6.31
N THR A 269 -19.99 0.08 -5.13
CA THR A 269 -20.69 -1.16 -4.75
C THR A 269 -22.20 -0.95 -4.67
N LYS A 270 -22.97 -1.93 -5.15
CA LYS A 270 -24.43 -1.94 -5.13
C LYS A 270 -24.94 -2.68 -3.89
N ASP A 271 -26.21 -2.47 -3.55
CA ASP A 271 -26.92 -3.21 -2.50
C ASP A 271 -26.29 -3.08 -1.10
N LEU A 272 -25.58 -1.98 -0.84
CA LEU A 272 -25.13 -1.65 0.50
C LEU A 272 -26.23 -0.98 1.33
N LEU A 273 -26.15 -1.16 2.65
CA LEU A 273 -27.02 -0.44 3.57
C LEU A 273 -26.71 1.06 3.51
N PRO A 274 -27.72 1.94 3.67
CA PRO A 274 -27.51 3.39 3.66
C PRO A 274 -26.39 3.84 4.61
N ARG A 275 -26.31 3.26 5.82
CA ARG A 275 -25.24 3.54 6.79
C ARG A 275 -23.83 3.23 6.29
N THR A 276 -23.68 2.24 5.41
CA THR A 276 -22.39 1.86 4.83
C THR A 276 -21.96 2.89 3.79
N TYR A 277 -22.90 3.40 2.98
CA TYR A 277 -22.63 4.53 2.09
C TYR A 277 -22.28 5.81 2.86
N LEU A 278 -22.98 6.08 3.98
CA LEU A 278 -22.65 7.21 4.85
C LEU A 278 -21.24 7.11 5.43
N TYR A 279 -20.78 5.91 5.78
CA TYR A 279 -19.38 5.71 6.15
C TYR A 279 -18.41 6.03 5.01
N GLY A 280 -18.73 5.65 3.77
CA GLY A 280 -17.96 6.06 2.59
C GLY A 280 -17.87 7.59 2.46
N ALA A 281 -18.94 8.32 2.78
CA ALA A 281 -18.90 9.78 2.84
C ALA A 281 -18.00 10.32 3.97
N GLU A 282 -18.01 9.69 5.15
CA GLU A 282 -17.10 10.03 6.26
C GLU A 282 -15.63 9.93 5.84
N LEU A 283 -15.27 8.91 5.06
CA LEU A 283 -13.91 8.74 4.53
C LEU A 283 -13.50 9.90 3.63
N PHE A 284 -14.38 10.32 2.71
CA PHE A 284 -14.11 11.48 1.85
C PHE A 284 -14.04 12.79 2.64
N ASP A 285 -14.83 12.96 3.70
CA ASP A 285 -14.71 14.12 4.59
C ASP A 285 -13.35 14.16 5.32
N ILE A 286 -12.75 13.01 5.64
CA ILE A 286 -11.37 12.95 6.17
C ILE A 286 -10.38 13.40 5.10
N ILE A 287 -10.52 12.93 3.87
CA ILE A 287 -9.66 13.32 2.73
C ILE A 287 -9.76 14.82 2.49
N ILE A 288 -10.97 15.39 2.36
CA ILE A 288 -11.18 16.82 2.09
C ILE A 288 -10.54 17.74 3.13
N ARG A 289 -10.48 17.31 4.39
CA ARG A 289 -9.91 18.12 5.48
C ARG A 289 -8.38 18.08 5.54
N ASN A 290 -7.74 17.04 5.01
CA ASN A 290 -6.34 16.77 5.29
C ASN A 290 -5.48 16.52 4.03
N ALA A 291 -6.09 16.33 2.85
CA ALA A 291 -5.35 16.00 1.64
C ALA A 291 -4.47 17.16 1.15
N PRO A 292 -3.36 16.87 0.43
CA PRO A 292 -2.49 17.88 -0.17
C PRO A 292 -3.22 18.87 -1.09
N GLU A 293 -2.69 20.08 -1.24
CA GLU A 293 -3.28 21.15 -2.06
C GLU A 293 -3.44 20.78 -3.55
N ASP A 294 -2.62 19.86 -4.06
CA ASP A 294 -2.63 19.40 -5.46
C ASP A 294 -3.60 18.24 -5.72
N THR A 295 -4.38 17.82 -4.72
CA THR A 295 -5.38 16.76 -4.85
C THR A 295 -6.46 17.15 -5.87
N ASP A 296 -6.78 16.24 -6.79
CA ASP A 296 -7.93 16.41 -7.69
C ASP A 296 -9.24 16.22 -6.93
N PHE A 297 -9.78 17.33 -6.44
CA PHE A 297 -11.03 17.31 -5.68
C PHE A 297 -12.28 17.09 -6.54
N ILE A 298 -12.19 17.12 -7.88
CA ILE A 298 -13.36 16.89 -8.74
C ILE A 298 -13.90 15.47 -8.49
N ILE A 299 -13.03 14.47 -8.53
CA ILE A 299 -13.40 13.06 -8.32
C ILE A 299 -13.78 12.80 -6.86
N VAL A 300 -13.07 13.41 -5.91
CA VAL A 300 -13.37 13.29 -4.46
C VAL A 300 -14.79 13.75 -4.16
N TYR A 301 -15.17 14.92 -4.67
CA TYR A 301 -16.52 15.45 -4.47
C TYR A 301 -17.60 14.64 -5.21
N ASP A 302 -17.33 14.11 -6.42
CA ASP A 302 -18.28 13.23 -7.13
C ASP A 302 -18.56 11.95 -6.33
N LEU A 303 -17.52 11.26 -5.90
CA LEU A 303 -17.65 10.00 -5.15
C LEU A 303 -18.30 10.22 -3.78
N ALA A 304 -17.94 11.28 -3.06
CA ALA A 304 -18.60 11.66 -1.82
C ALA A 304 -20.10 11.98 -2.05
N GLY A 305 -20.43 12.69 -3.12
CA GLY A 305 -21.81 12.97 -3.51
C GLY A 305 -22.62 11.69 -3.76
N ARG A 306 -22.03 10.70 -4.44
CA ARG A 306 -22.66 9.37 -4.63
C ARG A 306 -22.91 8.65 -3.31
N CYS A 307 -21.94 8.67 -2.39
CA CYS A 307 -22.08 8.09 -1.06
C CYS A 307 -23.22 8.78 -0.27
N TRP A 308 -23.27 10.10 -0.26
CA TRP A 308 -24.37 10.84 0.39
C TRP A 308 -25.73 10.51 -0.24
N TYR A 309 -25.81 10.45 -1.57
CA TYR A 309 -27.04 10.14 -2.28
C TYR A 309 -27.56 8.74 -1.93
N LYS A 310 -26.71 7.72 -2.04
CA LYS A 310 -27.05 6.33 -1.72
C LYS A 310 -27.26 6.11 -0.22
N GLY A 311 -26.64 6.94 0.62
CA GLY A 311 -26.86 6.99 2.06
C GLY A 311 -28.16 7.67 2.48
N GLY A 312 -28.93 8.24 1.54
CA GLY A 312 -30.21 8.90 1.79
C GLY A 312 -30.12 10.38 2.17
N ASN A 313 -28.93 10.99 2.12
CA ASN A 313 -28.73 12.41 2.42
C ASN A 313 -28.63 13.23 1.13
N ARG A 314 -29.79 13.61 0.57
CA ARG A 314 -29.85 14.32 -0.71
C ARG A 314 -29.25 15.73 -0.66
N ASP A 315 -29.42 16.46 0.43
CA ASP A 315 -28.91 17.83 0.49
C ASP A 315 -27.39 17.86 0.46
N GLN A 316 -26.73 16.91 1.14
CA GLN A 316 -25.28 16.74 0.99
C GLN A 316 -24.90 16.25 -0.41
N ALA A 317 -25.64 15.31 -0.99
CA ALA A 317 -25.37 14.85 -2.36
C ALA A 317 -25.38 15.99 -3.39
N ILE A 318 -26.40 16.85 -3.34
CA ILE A 318 -26.52 18.03 -4.22
C ILE A 318 -25.37 19.00 -3.95
N SER A 319 -25.05 19.27 -2.67
CA SER A 319 -23.95 20.17 -2.30
C SER A 319 -22.61 19.70 -2.88
N PHE A 320 -22.30 18.41 -2.75
CA PHE A 320 -21.06 17.83 -3.24
C PHE A 320 -21.00 17.74 -4.76
N ALA A 321 -22.10 17.34 -5.42
CA ALA A 321 -22.18 17.34 -6.89
C ALA A 321 -21.98 18.75 -7.48
N ALA A 322 -22.55 19.78 -6.85
CA ALA A 322 -22.35 21.16 -7.26
C ALA A 322 -20.89 21.62 -7.07
N LYS A 323 -20.23 21.24 -5.97
CA LYS A 323 -18.79 21.52 -5.76
C LYS A 323 -17.92 20.87 -6.84
N SER A 324 -18.17 19.60 -7.15
CA SER A 324 -17.45 18.87 -8.20
C SER A 324 -17.62 19.56 -9.56
N LEU A 325 -18.87 19.88 -9.95
CA LEU A 325 -19.16 20.57 -11.22
C LEU A 325 -18.50 21.96 -11.30
N ASN A 326 -18.57 22.75 -10.22
CA ASN A 326 -17.97 24.08 -10.19
C ASN A 326 -16.45 24.03 -10.39
N LEU A 327 -15.77 23.06 -9.77
CA LEU A 327 -14.33 22.85 -9.97
C LEU A 327 -14.03 22.42 -11.42
N ALA A 328 -14.81 21.49 -11.96
CA ALA A 328 -14.66 21.02 -13.34
C ALA A 328 -14.88 22.13 -14.38
N GLN A 329 -15.66 23.16 -14.05
CA GLN A 329 -15.92 24.32 -14.90
C GLN A 329 -14.97 25.51 -14.62
N SER A 330 -14.02 25.39 -13.69
CA SER A 330 -13.15 26.50 -13.32
C SER A 330 -12.31 26.99 -14.51
N ASN A 331 -12.14 28.31 -14.61
CA ASN A 331 -11.42 28.94 -15.73
C ASN A 331 -9.91 28.69 -15.70
N GLU A 332 -9.35 28.28 -14.57
CA GLU A 332 -7.90 28.05 -14.40
C GLU A 332 -7.46 26.72 -15.03
N LYS A 333 -8.28 25.67 -14.89
CA LYS A 333 -8.01 24.34 -15.45
C LYS A 333 -9.32 23.58 -15.67
N PRO A 334 -10.09 23.93 -16.72
CA PRO A 334 -11.36 23.27 -17.00
C PRO A 334 -11.14 21.79 -17.32
N ALA A 335 -12.04 20.95 -16.82
CA ALA A 335 -12.07 19.53 -17.14
C ALA A 335 -12.54 19.31 -18.58
N HIS A 336 -12.35 18.09 -19.09
CA HIS A 336 -12.83 17.70 -20.41
C HIS A 336 -14.35 17.90 -20.53
N PRO A 337 -14.89 18.35 -21.68
CA PRO A 337 -16.32 18.60 -21.85
C PRO A 337 -17.24 17.43 -21.48
N GLU A 338 -16.82 16.19 -21.75
CA GLU A 338 -17.56 14.99 -21.35
C GLU A 338 -17.64 14.83 -19.82
N THR A 339 -16.58 15.18 -19.07
CA THR A 339 -16.61 15.19 -17.61
C THR A 339 -17.59 16.23 -17.08
N ILE A 340 -17.60 17.43 -17.66
CA ILE A 340 -18.54 18.50 -17.27
C ILE A 340 -19.98 18.07 -17.56
N LYS A 341 -20.22 17.46 -18.71
CA LYS A 341 -21.54 16.91 -19.08
C LYS A 341 -21.99 15.84 -18.08
N TYR A 342 -21.13 14.87 -17.80
CA TYR A 342 -21.37 13.83 -16.81
C TYR A 342 -21.76 14.43 -15.43
N LEU A 343 -21.00 15.41 -14.93
CA LEU A 343 -21.28 16.03 -13.62
C LEU A 343 -22.59 16.83 -13.60
N LYS A 344 -22.99 17.45 -14.72
CA LYS A 344 -24.31 18.08 -14.85
C LYS A 344 -25.44 17.07 -14.73
N ASP A 345 -25.30 15.92 -15.40
CA ASP A 345 -26.31 14.85 -15.39
C ASP A 345 -26.44 14.25 -13.97
N VAL A 346 -25.32 14.09 -13.26
CA VAL A 346 -25.30 13.67 -11.85
C VAL A 346 -26.05 14.67 -10.96
N LEU A 347 -25.74 15.95 -11.07
CA LEU A 347 -26.38 16.99 -10.28
C LEU A 347 -27.90 17.04 -10.53
N ALA A 348 -28.31 16.97 -11.80
CA ALA A 348 -29.72 16.91 -12.17
C ALA A 348 -30.42 15.68 -11.56
N THR A 349 -29.79 14.51 -11.62
CA THR A 349 -30.30 13.26 -11.02
C THR A 349 -30.57 13.41 -9.51
N TYR A 350 -29.68 14.11 -8.80
CA TYR A 350 -29.85 14.33 -7.36
C TYR A 350 -30.96 15.36 -7.06
N GLN A 351 -31.24 16.29 -7.97
CA GLN A 351 -32.27 17.32 -7.84
C GLN A 351 -33.68 16.83 -8.20
N GLU A 352 -33.84 16.04 -9.27
CA GLU A 352 -35.15 15.62 -9.79
C GLU A 352 -35.98 14.84 -8.77
N ASN A 353 -35.34 14.00 -7.97
CA ASN A 353 -36.02 13.16 -6.99
C ASN A 353 -36.57 13.92 -5.75
N LYS A 354 -36.36 15.24 -5.66
CA LYS A 354 -36.88 16.09 -4.57
C LYS A 354 -38.36 16.43 -4.73
N SER A 355 -38.93 16.22 -5.91
CA SER A 355 -40.32 16.56 -6.26
C SER A 355 -41.39 15.52 -5.88
N GLY A 356 -40.98 14.34 -5.37
CA GLY A 356 -41.89 13.24 -4.99
C GLY A 356 -42.20 13.10 -3.49
N SER A 357 -41.70 13.99 -2.62
CA SER A 357 -41.88 13.90 -1.17
C SER A 357 -42.66 15.10 -0.60
N SER A 358 -43.80 15.38 -1.22
CA SER A 358 -44.85 16.23 -0.65
C SER A 358 -46.18 15.47 -0.69
N LEU A 359 -46.36 14.57 0.27
CA LEU A 359 -47.66 14.06 0.71
C LEU A 359 -47.67 13.99 2.24
#